data_AF-A0A2S3ZLD0-F1
#
_entry.id   AF-A0A2S3ZLD0-F1
#
_cell.length_a   1.000
_cell.length_b   1.000
_cell.length_c   1.000
_cell.angle_alpha   90.00
_cell.angle_beta   90.00
_cell.angle_gamma   90.00
#
_symmetry.space_group_name_H-M   'P 1'
#
loop_
_entity.id
_entity.type
_entity.pdbx_description
1 polymer ?
#
loop_
_entity_poly.entity_id
_entity_poly.type
_entity_poly.pdbx_seq_one_letter_code
_entity_poly.pdbx_strand_id
1 'polypeptide(L)'
;MESRYAEQITNMATGSAAAGCQIDVRVMQTITLALNTLKSVGVSDLNRQCTCSLLGAGEESSHWVKSGGLAVDFDSLSGNALDGSTPDNMALFALLSTVAPDGTRIGQAQCRNGETWPNLSQIDDGCNHQHIDCSFTDSPLNFISEPEKEYSYVGRH
;
A
#
# COMPACT_ATOMS: atom_id res chain seq x y z
N MET A 1 8.44 7.93 -9.68
CA MET A 1 6.97 7.92 -9.74
C MET A 1 6.52 8.56 -11.03
N GLU A 2 5.62 7.90 -11.77
CA GLU A 2 5.01 8.45 -12.97
C GLU A 2 4.06 9.62 -12.64
N SER A 3 4.01 10.64 -13.49
CA SER A 3 3.26 11.89 -13.23
C SER A 3 1.77 11.66 -12.97
N ARG A 4 1.13 10.72 -13.68
CA ARG A 4 -0.30 10.39 -13.51
C ARG A 4 -0.64 9.85 -12.13
N TYR A 5 0.26 9.10 -11.50
CA TYR A 5 0.02 8.55 -10.14
C TYR A 5 0.35 9.59 -9.06
N ALA A 6 1.35 10.44 -9.30
CA ALA A 6 1.63 11.59 -8.43
C ALA A 6 0.43 12.57 -8.38
N GLU A 7 -0.25 12.78 -9.51
CA GLU A 7 -1.46 13.60 -9.57
C GLU A 7 -2.61 13.01 -8.75
N GLN A 8 -2.80 11.68 -8.74
CA GLN A 8 -3.83 11.05 -7.92
C GLN A 8 -3.58 11.27 -6.42
N ILE A 9 -2.34 11.08 -5.95
CA ILE A 9 -1.95 11.37 -4.56
C ILE A 9 -2.23 12.84 -4.23
N THR A 10 -1.85 13.75 -5.14
CA THR A 10 -2.08 15.19 -4.96
C THR A 10 -3.57 15.49 -4.84
N ASN A 11 -4.39 14.98 -5.75
CA ASN A 11 -5.83 15.20 -5.77
C ASN A 11 -6.53 14.60 -4.53
N MET A 12 -6.05 13.45 -4.04
CA MET A 12 -6.52 12.89 -2.78
C MET A 12 -6.16 13.80 -1.60
N ALA A 13 -4.93 14.30 -1.55
CA ALA A 13 -4.46 15.17 -0.46
C ALA A 13 -5.17 16.53 -0.43
N THR A 14 -5.54 17.08 -1.59
CA THR A 14 -6.26 18.36 -1.71
C THR A 14 -7.78 18.22 -1.67
N GLY A 15 -8.31 16.99 -1.61
CA GLY A 15 -9.75 16.72 -1.65
C GLY A 15 -10.41 17.01 -3.00
N SER A 16 -9.63 17.04 -4.08
CA SER A 16 -10.10 17.31 -5.45
C SER A 16 -10.21 16.05 -6.34
N ALA A 17 -9.99 14.86 -5.78
CA ALA A 17 -10.12 13.60 -6.52
C ALA A 17 -11.55 13.42 -7.08
N ALA A 18 -11.63 13.34 -8.41
CA ALA A 18 -12.89 13.09 -9.12
C ALA A 18 -13.44 11.68 -8.82
N ALA A 19 -14.75 11.48 -8.99
CA ALA A 19 -15.38 10.16 -8.90
C ALA A 19 -14.68 9.15 -9.83
N GLY A 20 -14.28 8.00 -9.29
CA GLY A 20 -13.51 6.98 -10.03
C GLY A 20 -11.99 7.23 -10.07
N CYS A 21 -11.52 8.29 -9.41
CA CYS A 21 -10.10 8.63 -9.25
C CYS A 21 -9.67 8.68 -7.78
N GLN A 22 -10.52 8.20 -6.86
CA GLN A 22 -10.15 8.07 -5.46
C GLN A 22 -9.14 6.94 -5.27
N ILE A 23 -8.34 7.06 -4.21
CA ILE A 23 -7.48 6.01 -3.69
C ILE A 23 -8.03 5.62 -2.32
N ASP A 24 -8.05 4.33 -2.01
CA ASP A 24 -8.43 3.83 -0.69
C ASP A 24 -7.52 4.44 0.38
N VAL A 25 -8.12 4.84 1.51
CA VAL A 25 -7.35 5.43 2.62
C VAL A 25 -6.28 4.48 3.15
N ARG A 26 -6.49 3.16 3.09
CA ARG A 26 -5.52 2.15 3.53
C ARG A 26 -4.34 2.07 2.59
N VAL A 27 -4.56 2.23 1.28
CA VAL A 27 -3.47 2.35 0.30
C VAL A 27 -2.63 3.60 0.60
N MET A 28 -3.28 4.74 0.88
CA MET A 28 -2.58 5.98 1.26
C MET A 28 -1.80 5.81 2.57
N GLN A 29 -2.36 5.12 3.56
CA GLN A 29 -1.69 4.80 4.82
C GLN A 29 -0.51 3.85 4.60
N THR A 30 -0.64 2.82 3.77
CA THR A 30 0.45 1.90 3.39
C THR A 30 1.62 2.66 2.75
N ILE A 31 1.34 3.58 1.81
CA ILE A 31 2.38 4.43 1.20
C ILE A 31 3.07 5.28 2.27
N THR A 32 2.29 5.87 3.18
CA THR A 32 2.82 6.70 4.29
C THR A 32 3.70 5.90 5.25
N LEU A 33 3.28 4.68 5.60
CA LEU A 33 4.04 3.78 6.45
C LEU A 33 5.34 3.36 5.80
N ALA A 34 5.29 2.92 4.53
CA ALA A 34 6.48 2.58 3.77
C ALA A 34 7.45 3.77 3.69
N LEU A 35 6.96 4.98 3.42
CA LEU A 35 7.78 6.19 3.35
C LEU A 35 8.45 6.51 4.70
N ASN A 36 7.71 6.42 5.81
CA ASN A 36 8.22 6.74 7.14
C ASN A 36 9.27 5.72 7.62
N THR A 37 9.16 4.46 7.21
CA THR A 37 10.09 3.40 7.64
C THR A 37 11.28 3.22 6.68
N LEU A 38 11.04 3.30 5.37
CA LEU A 38 12.01 2.98 4.31
C LEU A 38 12.56 4.25 3.62
N LYS A 39 12.23 5.44 4.13
CA LYS A 39 12.76 6.77 3.76
C LYS A 39 12.41 7.27 2.37
N SER A 40 12.29 6.40 1.37
CA SER A 40 11.85 6.73 0.03
C SER A 40 11.02 5.59 -0.56
N VAL A 41 10.07 5.97 -1.40
CA VAL A 41 9.20 5.04 -2.12
C VAL A 41 9.09 5.48 -3.58
N GLY A 42 9.15 4.52 -4.49
CA GLY A 42 8.71 4.69 -5.86
C GLY A 42 7.44 3.89 -6.08
N VAL A 43 6.43 4.57 -6.61
CA VAL A 43 5.12 3.99 -6.93
C VAL A 43 5.00 3.92 -8.45
N SER A 44 4.73 2.72 -8.96
CA SER A 44 4.52 2.45 -10.38
C SER A 44 3.05 2.38 -10.75
N ASP A 45 2.15 2.02 -9.84
CA ASP A 45 0.70 1.99 -10.12
C ASP A 45 -0.18 2.24 -8.89
N LEU A 46 -1.30 2.95 -9.12
CA LEU A 46 -2.37 3.24 -8.14
C LEU A 46 -3.74 2.98 -8.78
N ASN A 47 -4.64 3.96 -8.87
CA ASN A 47 -5.92 3.77 -9.53
C ASN A 47 -5.72 3.73 -11.05
N ARG A 48 -5.73 2.54 -11.64
CA ARG A 48 -5.60 2.32 -13.09
C ARG A 48 -6.92 2.59 -13.83
N GLN A 49 -8.06 2.53 -13.16
CA GLN A 49 -9.34 2.95 -13.73
C GLN A 49 -9.34 4.46 -14.01
N CYS A 50 -8.79 5.25 -13.10
CA CYS A 50 -8.61 6.70 -13.27
C CYS A 50 -7.73 7.06 -14.48
N THR A 51 -6.72 6.23 -14.78
CA THR A 51 -5.76 6.48 -15.87
C THR A 51 -6.10 5.74 -17.16
N CYS A 52 -7.21 4.99 -17.18
CA CYS A 52 -7.61 4.11 -18.28
C CYS A 52 -6.50 3.14 -18.73
N SER A 53 -5.67 2.67 -17.80
CA SER A 53 -4.49 1.84 -18.09
C SER A 53 -4.76 0.38 -17.75
N LEU A 54 -5.00 -0.46 -18.75
CA LEU A 54 -5.19 -1.91 -18.54
C LEU A 54 -3.84 -2.63 -18.60
N LEU A 55 -3.46 -3.26 -17.49
CA LEU A 55 -2.24 -4.06 -17.32
C LEU A 55 -2.55 -5.28 -16.44
N GLY A 56 -1.69 -6.31 -16.49
CA GLY A 56 -1.81 -7.49 -15.65
C GLY A 56 -3.18 -8.18 -15.79
N ALA A 57 -3.86 -8.43 -14.66
CA ALA A 57 -5.20 -9.02 -14.60
C ALA A 57 -6.32 -8.17 -15.26
N GLY A 58 -6.00 -7.06 -15.90
CA GLY A 58 -6.95 -6.22 -16.64
C GLY A 58 -8.03 -5.67 -15.70
N GLU A 59 -9.29 -5.80 -16.11
CA GLU A 59 -10.44 -5.29 -15.35
C GLU A 59 -10.71 -6.06 -14.05
N GLU A 60 -10.08 -7.21 -13.84
CA GLU A 60 -10.16 -7.99 -12.60
C GLU A 60 -9.13 -7.53 -11.55
N SER A 61 -8.22 -6.62 -11.91
CA SER A 61 -7.19 -6.09 -11.01
C SER A 61 -7.78 -5.19 -9.93
N SER A 62 -7.24 -5.24 -8.72
CA SER A 62 -7.52 -4.33 -7.59
C SER A 62 -7.18 -2.86 -7.89
N HIS A 63 -6.35 -2.61 -8.91
CA HIS A 63 -6.15 -1.26 -9.44
C HIS A 63 -7.35 -0.73 -10.26
N TRP A 64 -8.28 -1.60 -10.65
CA TRP A 64 -9.42 -1.32 -11.54
C TRP A 64 -10.80 -1.61 -10.94
N VAL A 65 -10.97 -2.74 -10.25
CA VAL A 65 -12.28 -3.14 -9.71
C VAL A 65 -12.80 -2.14 -8.68
N LYS A 66 -14.12 -2.10 -8.49
CA LYS A 66 -14.80 -1.29 -7.45
C LYS A 66 -14.39 0.21 -7.47
N SER A 67 -14.34 0.82 -8.65
CA SER A 67 -13.87 2.21 -8.83
C SER A 67 -12.33 2.40 -8.74
N GLY A 68 -11.57 1.31 -8.69
CA GLY A 68 -10.11 1.29 -8.63
C GLY A 68 -9.54 1.80 -7.31
N GLY A 69 -8.22 1.97 -7.28
CA GLY A 69 -7.53 2.58 -6.13
C GLY A 69 -7.45 1.71 -4.88
N LEU A 70 -7.71 0.40 -5.00
CA LEU A 70 -7.64 -0.57 -3.91
C LEU A 70 -6.30 -1.32 -3.83
N ALA A 71 -5.31 -0.92 -4.63
CA ALA A 71 -3.97 -1.48 -4.61
C ALA A 71 -2.91 -0.44 -4.93
N VAL A 72 -1.67 -0.76 -4.55
CA VAL A 72 -0.46 -0.02 -4.88
C VAL A 72 0.62 -0.97 -5.35
N ASP A 73 1.29 -0.59 -6.44
CA ASP A 73 2.53 -1.23 -6.88
C ASP A 73 3.71 -0.31 -6.54
N PHE A 74 4.64 -0.82 -5.75
CA PHE A 74 5.92 -0.17 -5.49
C PHE A 74 6.98 -0.71 -6.48
N ASP A 75 7.60 0.15 -7.28
CA ASP A 75 8.76 -0.24 -8.09
C ASP A 75 10.07 -0.18 -7.28
N SER A 76 10.10 0.64 -6.21
CA SER A 76 11.28 0.86 -5.41
C SER A 76 10.98 1.27 -3.98
N LEU A 77 11.85 0.89 -3.05
CA LEU A 77 11.85 1.30 -1.64
C LEU A 77 13.30 1.55 -1.23
N SER A 78 13.53 2.51 -0.33
CA SER A 78 14.90 2.89 0.08
C SER A 78 15.84 3.27 -1.09
N GLY A 79 15.29 3.55 -2.28
CA GLY A 79 16.03 3.79 -3.52
C GLY A 79 16.42 2.52 -4.31
N ASN A 80 16.05 1.33 -3.84
CA ASN A 80 16.32 0.05 -4.49
C ASN A 80 15.10 -0.45 -5.25
N ALA A 81 15.30 -1.03 -6.43
CA ALA A 81 14.23 -1.68 -7.18
C ALA A 81 13.74 -2.94 -6.46
N LEU A 82 12.45 -3.26 -6.60
CA LEU A 82 11.83 -4.43 -5.99
C LEU A 82 11.58 -5.55 -7.00
N ASP A 83 11.63 -6.78 -6.52
CA ASP A 83 11.29 -7.98 -7.30
C ASP A 83 10.40 -8.98 -6.53
N GLY A 84 10.01 -8.63 -5.30
CA GLY A 84 9.24 -9.51 -4.40
C GLY A 84 10.07 -10.30 -3.40
N SER A 85 11.40 -10.24 -3.49
CA SER A 85 12.35 -11.04 -2.70
C SER A 85 13.44 -10.22 -2.01
N THR A 86 13.56 -8.92 -2.33
CA THR A 86 14.61 -8.06 -1.78
C THR A 86 14.48 -7.86 -0.26
N PRO A 87 15.55 -7.45 0.44
CA PRO A 87 15.46 -7.05 1.84
C PRO A 87 14.42 -5.95 2.11
N ASP A 88 14.24 -5.01 1.18
CA ASP A 88 13.22 -3.96 1.31
C ASP A 88 11.79 -4.52 1.16
N ASN A 89 11.58 -5.54 0.31
CA ASN A 89 10.30 -6.29 0.27
C ASN A 89 10.02 -6.91 1.64
N MET A 90 11.00 -7.63 2.22
CA MET A 90 10.83 -8.30 3.50
C MET A 90 10.55 -7.31 4.64
N ALA A 91 11.21 -6.15 4.62
CA ALA A 91 10.98 -5.08 5.60
C ALA A 91 9.57 -4.49 5.48
N LEU A 92 9.08 -4.25 4.26
CA LEU A 92 7.71 -3.81 4.02
C LEU A 92 6.69 -4.84 4.54
N PHE A 93 6.91 -6.13 4.27
CA PHE A 93 6.00 -7.19 4.73
C PHE A 93 5.98 -7.33 6.26
N ALA A 94 7.15 -7.27 6.89
CA ALA A 94 7.26 -7.28 8.34
C ALA A 94 6.48 -6.10 8.95
N LEU A 95 6.63 -4.89 8.40
CA LEU A 95 5.86 -3.72 8.81
C LEU A 95 4.35 -3.95 8.65
N LEU A 96 3.90 -4.32 7.45
CA LEU A 96 2.48 -4.47 7.15
C LEU A 96 1.84 -5.59 7.95
N SER A 97 2.55 -6.68 8.25
CA SER A 97 2.02 -7.79 9.06
C SER A 97 1.53 -7.38 10.45
N THR A 98 2.01 -6.24 10.96
CA THR A 98 1.64 -5.72 12.29
C THR A 98 0.38 -4.86 12.28
N VAL A 99 0.00 -4.31 11.12
CA VAL A 99 -1.09 -3.32 11.00
C VAL A 99 -2.13 -3.70 9.95
N ALA A 100 -1.83 -4.60 9.03
CA ALA A 100 -2.76 -5.01 8.00
C ALA A 100 -3.94 -5.79 8.62
N PRO A 101 -5.18 -5.53 8.18
CA PRO A 101 -6.31 -6.39 8.50
C PRO A 101 -6.24 -7.69 7.68
N ASP A 102 -6.85 -8.75 8.23
CA ASP A 102 -7.12 -9.98 7.49
C ASP A 102 -7.83 -9.67 6.16
N GLY A 103 -7.37 -10.33 5.11
CA GLY A 103 -7.80 -10.11 3.73
C GLY A 103 -6.89 -9.19 2.92
N THR A 104 -5.89 -8.55 3.54
CA THR A 104 -4.82 -7.85 2.79
C THR A 104 -3.98 -8.88 2.04
N ARG A 105 -3.66 -8.61 0.76
CA ARG A 105 -2.81 -9.51 -0.06
C ARG A 105 -1.53 -8.82 -0.50
N ILE A 106 -0.47 -9.60 -0.65
CA ILE A 106 0.82 -9.17 -1.20
C ILE A 106 1.18 -10.02 -2.42
N GLY A 107 1.63 -9.38 -3.49
CA GLY A 107 2.04 -10.05 -4.73
C GLY A 107 3.42 -10.68 -4.68
N GLN A 108 3.85 -11.19 -5.85
CA GLN A 108 5.18 -11.73 -6.11
C GLN A 108 5.55 -12.96 -5.26
N ALA A 109 4.55 -13.74 -4.83
CA ALA A 109 4.75 -14.91 -3.99
C ALA A 109 5.78 -15.89 -4.58
N GLN A 110 5.72 -16.11 -5.90
CA GLN A 110 6.62 -17.02 -6.61
C GLN A 110 8.06 -16.50 -6.78
N CYS A 111 8.35 -15.25 -6.39
CA CYS A 111 9.68 -14.66 -6.51
C CYS A 111 10.54 -14.88 -5.25
N ARG A 112 9.95 -15.40 -4.16
CA ARG A 112 10.60 -15.57 -2.84
C ARG A 112 10.49 -17.01 -2.32
N ASN A 113 11.18 -17.34 -1.22
CA ASN A 113 11.32 -18.70 -0.71
C ASN A 113 10.20 -19.11 0.26
N GLY A 114 8.94 -18.89 -0.12
CA GLY A 114 7.77 -19.39 0.61
C GLY A 114 7.59 -18.82 2.02
N GLU A 115 8.25 -17.71 2.36
CA GLU A 115 8.05 -17.01 3.63
C GLU A 115 6.59 -16.58 3.80
N THR A 116 6.12 -16.49 5.05
CA THR A 116 4.75 -16.10 5.38
C THR A 116 4.73 -15.02 6.44
N TRP A 117 3.72 -14.15 6.37
CA TRP A 117 3.49 -13.08 7.32
C TRP A 117 2.07 -13.14 7.88
N PRO A 118 1.88 -12.91 9.19
CA PRO A 118 0.54 -12.76 9.76
C PRO A 118 -0.28 -11.71 9.01
N ASN A 119 -1.58 -11.94 8.87
CA ASN A 119 -2.56 -11.04 8.26
C ASN A 119 -2.35 -10.73 6.76
N LEU A 120 -1.32 -11.32 6.12
CA LEU A 120 -1.00 -11.10 4.71
C LEU A 120 -1.17 -12.39 3.91
N SER A 121 -2.18 -12.43 3.04
CA SER A 121 -2.31 -13.48 2.03
C SER A 121 -1.36 -13.21 0.87
N GLN A 122 -0.95 -14.26 0.15
CA GLN A 122 0.05 -14.15 -0.92
C GLN A 122 -0.54 -14.54 -2.27
N ILE A 123 -0.20 -13.79 -3.32
CA ILE A 123 -0.62 -14.04 -4.70
C ILE A 123 0.58 -13.97 -5.65
N ASP A 124 0.48 -14.68 -6.78
CA ASP A 124 1.49 -14.61 -7.83
C ASP A 124 1.32 -13.34 -8.67
N ASP A 125 2.44 -12.68 -9.00
CA ASP A 125 2.46 -11.48 -9.83
C ASP A 125 3.89 -11.18 -10.34
N GLY A 126 4.09 -10.38 -11.38
CA GLY A 126 5.39 -10.17 -12.03
C GLY A 126 6.52 -9.73 -11.08
N CYS A 127 7.68 -10.40 -11.16
CA CYS A 127 8.87 -10.14 -10.30
C CYS A 127 9.63 -8.86 -10.70
N ASN A 128 8.96 -7.72 -10.75
CA ASN A 128 9.54 -6.43 -11.13
C ASN A 128 8.98 -5.22 -10.34
N HIS A 129 8.15 -5.49 -9.33
CA HIS A 129 7.59 -4.52 -8.39
C HIS A 129 7.12 -5.27 -7.14
N GLN A 130 6.50 -4.56 -6.19
CA GLN A 130 5.75 -5.14 -5.09
C GLN A 130 4.29 -4.67 -5.10
N HIS A 131 3.37 -5.61 -5.31
CA HIS A 131 1.94 -5.37 -5.23
C HIS A 131 1.42 -5.50 -3.80
N ILE A 132 0.61 -4.54 -3.35
CA ILE A 132 -0.16 -4.59 -2.10
C ILE A 132 -1.64 -4.36 -2.43
N ASP A 133 -2.50 -5.27 -1.97
CA ASP A 133 -3.92 -5.34 -2.31
C ASP A 133 -4.82 -5.24 -1.08
N CYS A 134 -5.72 -4.26 -1.08
CA CYS A 134 -6.70 -4.01 -0.02
C CYS A 134 -8.15 -4.37 -0.43
N SER A 135 -8.38 -4.90 -1.63
CA SER A 135 -9.74 -5.07 -2.19
C SER A 135 -10.58 -6.22 -1.59
N PHE A 136 -9.94 -7.11 -0.82
CA PHE A 136 -10.53 -8.32 -0.23
C PHE A 136 -10.94 -8.17 1.24
N THR A 137 -10.88 -6.95 1.76
CA THR A 137 -11.34 -6.59 3.09
C THR A 137 -11.79 -5.14 3.06
N ASP A 138 -12.71 -4.75 3.93
CA ASP A 138 -13.10 -3.34 4.15
C ASP A 138 -12.66 -2.85 5.54
N SER A 139 -12.03 -3.73 6.32
CA SER A 139 -11.50 -3.38 7.64
C SER A 139 -10.39 -2.33 7.52
N PRO A 140 -10.30 -1.38 8.48
CA PRO A 140 -9.21 -0.40 8.53
C PRO A 140 -7.88 -1.08 8.89
N LEU A 141 -6.77 -0.35 8.74
CA LEU A 141 -5.50 -0.77 9.33
C LEU A 141 -5.58 -0.78 10.87
N ASN A 142 -5.03 -1.82 11.47
CA ASN A 142 -4.97 -2.08 12.90
C ASN A 142 -3.83 -1.29 13.56
N PHE A 143 -4.00 0.03 13.67
CA PHE A 143 -3.11 0.84 14.49
C PHE A 143 -3.43 0.58 15.96
N ILE A 144 -2.55 -0.16 16.65
CA ILE A 144 -2.62 -0.24 18.11
C ILE A 144 -2.30 1.17 18.61
N SER A 145 -3.28 1.87 19.17
CA SER A 145 -2.99 3.08 19.92
C SER A 145 -2.04 2.70 21.05
N GLU A 146 -0.87 3.34 21.14
CA GLU A 146 -0.17 3.32 22.43
C GLU A 146 -1.18 3.77 23.50
N PRO A 147 -1.21 3.14 24.69
CA PRO A 147 -2.05 3.63 25.76
C PRO A 147 -1.70 5.10 25.99
N GLU A 148 -2.71 5.98 25.96
CA GLU A 148 -2.51 7.41 26.18
C GLU A 148 -1.62 7.60 27.41
N LYS A 149 -0.45 8.22 27.22
CA LYS A 149 0.31 8.72 28.36
C LYS A 149 -0.56 9.80 29.00
N GLU A 150 -1.12 9.49 30.16
CA GLU A 150 -1.87 10.43 30.98
C GLU A 150 -0.91 11.58 31.36
N TYR A 151 -0.92 12.66 30.58
CA TYR A 151 -0.22 13.89 30.92
C TYR A 151 -0.99 14.56 32.05
N SER A 152 -0.67 14.20 33.29
CA SER A 152 -1.17 14.90 34.47
C SER A 152 -0.70 16.35 34.42
N TYR A 153 -1.66 17.25 34.20
CA TYR A 153 -1.45 18.69 34.23
C TYR A 153 -1.24 19.11 35.69
N VAL A 154 0.03 19.14 36.16
CA VAL A 154 0.35 19.70 37.47
C VAL A 154 0.31 21.22 37.35
N GLY A 155 -0.89 21.79 37.52
CA GLY A 155 -1.09 23.22 37.67
C GLY A 155 -0.31 23.72 38.88
N ARG A 156 0.66 24.61 38.65
CA ARG A 156 1.27 25.41 39.72
C ARG A 156 0.37 26.61 40.01
N HIS A 157 -0.12 26.68 41.26
CA HIS A 157 -0.60 27.90 41.89
C HIS A 157 0.58 28.65 42.52
#